data_AF-A0A6I3UV37-F1
#
_entry.id   AF-A0A6I3UV37-F1
#
_cell.length_a   1.000
_cell.length_b   1.000
_cell.length_c   1.000
_cell.angle_alpha   90.00
_cell.angle_beta   90.00
_cell.angle_gamma   90.00
#
_symmetry.space_group_name_H-M   'P 1'
#
loop_
_entity.id
_entity.type
_entity.pdbx_description
1 polymer ?
#
loop_
_entity_poly.entity_id
_entity_poly.type
_entity_poly.pdbx_seq_one_letter_code
_entity_poly.pdbx_strand_id
1 'polypeptide(L)' 'EEIVENDYNLNIPRYVDTFEEEEVEPLTDIVSKINETNKAIESQTATLLDMLNQLHGTTPEADAELKEFLEKFKG' A
#
# COMPACT_ATOMS: atom_id res chain seq x y z
N GLU A 1 12.94 40.89 -33.76
CA GLU A 1 14.13 41.45 -33.08
C GLU A 1 14.71 40.49 -32.06
N GLU A 2 13.92 39.79 -31.23
CA GLU A 2 14.41 38.84 -30.20
C GLU A 2 15.49 37.82 -30.65
N ILE A 3 15.38 37.20 -31.83
CA ILE A 3 16.40 36.22 -32.30
C ILE A 3 17.71 36.91 -32.72
N VAL A 4 17.61 38.14 -33.22
CA VAL A 4 18.77 38.95 -33.64
C VAL A 4 19.48 39.50 -32.40
N GLU A 5 18.73 39.90 -31.37
CA GLU A 5 19.27 40.31 -30.07
C GLU A 5 20.01 39.17 -29.36
N ASN A 6 19.63 37.91 -29.60
CA ASN A 6 20.31 36.72 -29.09
C ASN A 6 21.40 36.18 -30.04
N ASP A 7 21.90 37.00 -30.98
CA ASP A 7 22.97 36.64 -31.93
C ASP A 7 22.73 35.33 -32.70
N TYR A 8 21.46 35.04 -33.02
CA TYR A 8 21.03 33.78 -33.64
C TYR A 8 21.46 32.52 -32.87
N ASN A 9 21.72 32.64 -31.57
CA ASN A 9 22.06 31.52 -30.69
C ASN A 9 20.83 30.64 -30.45
N LEU A 10 20.61 29.72 -31.38
CA LEU A 10 19.54 28.73 -31.35
C LEU A 10 19.94 27.46 -30.56
N ASN A 11 20.92 27.57 -29.65
CA ASN A 11 21.31 26.47 -28.77
C ASN A 11 20.23 26.29 -27.68
N ILE A 12 19.09 25.76 -28.09
CA ILE A 12 18.05 25.29 -27.20
C ILE A 12 18.61 24.13 -26.38
N PRO A 13 18.33 24.02 -25.07
CA PRO A 13 18.64 22.82 -24.32
C PRO A 13 18.03 21.65 -25.08
N ARG A 14 18.87 20.72 -25.52
CA ARG A 14 18.34 19.42 -25.95
C ARG A 14 17.68 18.86 -24.71
N TYR A 15 16.36 18.74 -24.72
CA TYR A 15 15.67 17.86 -23.79
C TYR A 15 16.22 16.47 -24.07
N VAL A 16 17.27 16.11 -23.33
CA VAL A 16 17.72 14.74 -23.25
C VAL A 16 16.53 14.05 -22.59
N ASP A 17 15.93 13.12 -23.32
CA ASP A 17 14.96 12.22 -22.72
C ASP A 17 15.69 11.50 -21.59
N THR A 18 15.49 11.97 -20.35
CA THR A 18 16.06 11.36 -19.15
C THR A 18 15.21 10.19 -18.70
N PHE A 19 14.37 9.63 -19.58
CA PHE A 19 13.62 8.43 -19.32
C PHE A 19 14.59 7.25 -19.28
N GLU A 20 15.09 6.96 -18.07
CA GLU A 20 15.68 5.68 -17.76
C GLU A 20 14.54 4.65 -17.64
N GLU A 21 14.64 3.56 -18.40
CA GLU A 21 13.72 2.44 -18.26
C GLU A 21 13.91 1.84 -16.86
N GLU A 22 12.84 1.85 -16.04
CA GLU A 22 12.90 1.23 -14.71
C GLU A 22 13.21 -0.26 -14.85
N GLU A 23 14.20 -0.75 -14.09
CA GLU A 23 14.49 -2.18 -14.04
C GLU A 23 13.25 -2.93 -13.52
N VAL A 24 12.64 -3.73 -14.40
CA VAL A 24 11.52 -4.58 -14.03
C VAL A 24 12.00 -5.70 -13.12
N GLU A 25 11.39 -5.79 -11.94
CA GLU A 25 11.70 -6.85 -10.97
C GLU A 25 11.41 -8.25 -11.55
N PRO A 26 12.27 -9.26 -11.27
CA PRO A 26 12.00 -10.63 -11.63
C PRO A 26 10.65 -11.13 -11.08
N LEU A 27 9.92 -11.92 -11.88
CA LEU A 27 8.62 -12.48 -11.46
C LEU A 27 8.71 -13.32 -10.17
N THR A 28 9.85 -13.96 -9.92
CA THR A 28 10.11 -14.73 -8.69
C THR A 28 10.12 -13.86 -7.45
N ASP A 29 10.62 -12.63 -7.56
CA ASP A 29 10.73 -11.69 -6.45
C ASP A 29 9.35 -11.09 -6.16
N ILE A 30 8.59 -10.78 -7.22
CA ILE A 30 7.19 -10.37 -7.12
C ILE A 30 6.34 -11.43 -6.39
N VAL A 31 6.46 -12.70 -6.78
CA VAL A 31 5.72 -13.79 -6.13
C VAL A 31 6.15 -13.95 -4.66
N SER A 32 7.44 -13.78 -4.37
CA SER A 32 7.95 -13.82 -2.99
C SER A 32 7.35 -12.70 -2.15
N LYS A 33 7.34 -11.46 -2.66
CA LYS A 33 6.71 -10.30 -2.01
C LYS A 33 5.21 -10.50 -1.79
N ILE A 34 4.50 -11.10 -2.75
CA ILE A 34 3.08 -11.41 -2.61
C ILE A 34 2.85 -12.40 -1.46
N ASN A 35 3.64 -13.47 -1.41
CA ASN A 35 3.52 -14.48 -0.36
C ASN A 35 3.85 -13.90 1.03
N GLU A 36 4.89 -13.07 1.13
CA GLU A 36 5.23 -12.37 2.36
C GLU A 36 4.10 -11.43 2.81
N THR A 37 3.53 -10.67 1.88
CA THR A 37 2.40 -9.78 2.14
C THR A 37 1.19 -10.55 2.64
N ASN A 38 0.85 -11.67 1.99
CA ASN A 38 -0.26 -12.53 2.43
C ASN A 38 -0.03 -13.08 3.84
N LYS A 39 1.19 -13.54 4.13
CA LYS A 39 1.56 -14.02 5.46
C LYS A 39 1.44 -12.91 6.52
N ALA A 40 1.84 -11.68 6.18
CA ALA A 40 1.68 -10.53 7.06
C ALA A 40 0.21 -10.20 7.31
N ILE A 41 -0.63 -10.25 6.27
CA ILE A 41 -2.09 -10.07 6.38
C ILE A 41 -2.69 -11.13 7.32
N GLU A 42 -2.36 -12.39 7.14
CA GLU A 42 -2.84 -13.48 7.99
C GLU A 42 -2.44 -13.28 9.46
N SER A 43 -1.16 -13.00 9.71
CA SER A 43 -0.63 -12.75 11.06
C SER A 43 -1.30 -11.53 11.72
N GLN A 44 -1.47 -10.45 10.97
CA GLN A 44 -2.07 -9.22 11.49
C GLN A 44 -3.57 -9.39 11.75
N THR A 45 -4.25 -10.16 10.90
CA THR A 45 -5.67 -10.51 11.08
C THR A 45 -5.86 -11.38 12.32
N ALA A 46 -4.99 -12.37 12.55
CA ALA A 46 -5.01 -13.18 13.76
C ALA A 46 -4.77 -12.33 15.02
N THR A 47 -3.83 -11.40 14.95
CA THR A 47 -3.54 -10.47 16.06
C THR A 47 -4.74 -9.56 16.35
N LEU A 48 -5.37 -9.01 15.30
CA LEU A 48 -6.58 -8.20 15.44
C LEU A 48 -7.71 -9.00 16.08
N LEU A 49 -7.93 -10.24 15.65
CA LEU A 49 -8.94 -11.12 16.23
C LEU A 49 -8.68 -11.41 17.71
N ASP A 50 -7.41 -11.61 18.10
CA ASP A 50 -7.05 -11.80 19.52
C ASP A 50 -7.39 -10.57 20.35
N MET A 51 -7.01 -9.38 19.88
CA MET A 51 -7.35 -8.11 20.54
C MET A 51 -8.86 -7.92 20.66
N LEU A 52 -9.61 -8.28 19.62
CA LEU A 52 -11.06 -8.20 19.61
C LEU A 52 -11.71 -9.17 20.61
N ASN A 53 -11.14 -10.37 20.82
CA ASN A 53 -11.64 -11.32 21.81
C ASN A 53 -11.39 -10.86 23.26
N GLN A 54 -10.46 -9.93 23.49
CA GLN A 54 -10.16 -9.38 24.81
C GLN A 54 -11.13 -8.25 25.22
N LEU A 55 -11.91 -7.72 24.27
CA LEU A 55 -12.92 -6.70 24.55
C LEU A 55 -14.15 -7.33 25.21
N HIS A 56 -14.70 -6.63 26.20
CA HIS A 56 -15.97 -6.97 26.85
C HIS A 56 -16.85 -5.72 26.96
N GLY A 57 -18.15 -5.90 26.88
CA GLY A 57 -19.10 -4.80 27.04
C GLY A 57 -19.17 -4.32 28.49
N THR A 58 -19.30 -3.00 28.68
CA THR A 58 -19.51 -2.41 30.02
C THR A 58 -20.95 -2.58 30.52
N THR A 59 -21.87 -2.95 29.63
CA THR A 59 -23.26 -3.32 29.96
C THR A 59 -23.60 -4.69 29.37
N PRO A 60 -24.57 -5.43 29.94
CA PRO A 60 -24.98 -6.74 29.43
C PRO A 60 -25.43 -6.72 27.97
N GLU A 61 -26.09 -5.63 27.55
CA GLU A 61 -26.59 -5.47 26.18
C GLU A 61 -25.43 -5.27 25.18
N ALA A 62 -24.45 -4.42 25.53
CA ALA A 62 -23.29 -4.16 24.69
C ALA A 62 -22.36 -5.38 24.60
N ASP A 63 -22.26 -6.17 25.67
CA ASP A 63 -21.48 -7.40 25.67
C ASP A 63 -22.11 -8.50 24.81
N ALA A 64 -23.45 -8.59 24.81
CA ALA A 64 -24.18 -9.52 23.96
C ALA A 64 -24.04 -9.15 22.47
N GLU A 65 -24.18 -7.86 22.13
CA GLU A 65 -23.99 -7.36 20.76
C GLU A 65 -22.54 -7.57 20.27
N LEU A 66 -21.55 -7.29 21.12
CA LEU A 66 -20.14 -7.51 20.80
C LEU A 66 -19.87 -8.99 20.52
N LYS A 67 -20.42 -9.90 21.33
CA LYS A 67 -20.28 -11.35 21.09
C LYS A 67 -20.91 -11.78 19.77
N GLU A 68 -22.11 -11.28 19.46
CA GLU A 68 -22.76 -11.56 18.18
C GLU A 68 -21.94 -11.04 16.98
N PHE A 69 -21.36 -9.85 17.12
CA PHE A 69 -20.44 -9.30 16.12
C PHE A 69 -19.20 -10.19 15.93
N LEU A 70 -18.55 -10.64 17.01
CA LEU A 70 -17.37 -11.49 16.94
C LEU A 70 -17.66 -12.84 16.27
N GLU A 71 -18.82 -13.43 16.54
CA GLU A 71 -19.26 -14.68 15.89
C GLU A 71 -19.44 -14.47 14.38
N LYS A 72 -20.11 -13.38 13.96
CA LYS A 72 -20.29 -13.07 12.54
C LYS A 72 -19.01 -12.66 11.82
N PHE A 73 -18.07 -12.03 12.55
CA PHE A 73 -16.80 -11.56 12.00
C PHE A 73 -15.80 -12.70 11.76
N LYS A 74 -15.90 -13.79 12.53
CA LYS A 74 -15.05 -14.99 12.35
C LYS A 74 -15.44 -15.85 11.14
N GLY A 75 -16.66 -15.69 10.62
CA GLY A 75 -17.19 -16.42 9.45
C GLY A 75 -17.85 -17.74 9.82
#